data_AF-A0A2A9NWT6-F1
#
_entry.id   AF-A0A2A9NWT6-F1
#
_cell.length_a   1.000
_cell.length_b   1.000
_cell.length_c   1.000
_cell.angle_alpha   90.00
_cell.angle_beta   90.00
_cell.angle_gamma   90.00
#
_symmetry.space_group_name_H-M   'P 1'
#
loop_
_entity.id
_entity.type
_entity.pdbx_description
1 polymer ?
#
loop_
_entity_poly.entity_id
_entity_poly.type
_entity_poly.pdbx_seq_one_letter_code
_entity_poly.pdbx_strand_id
1 'polypeptide(L)'
;TVDAWLSVLKLTAKFQIDEVHSNAASALHTLPIDPIRKIAIWEEYRLDPTLLIPSYIALCERIEPLTLPMTMALGLKNFTKLAAARD
;
A
#
# COMPACT_ATOMS: atom_id res chain seq x y z
N THR A 1 -9.30 1.50 -13.62
CA THR A 1 -9.46 0.48 -12.55
C THR A 1 -8.12 0.32 -11.83
N VAL A 2 -8.11 -0.21 -10.60
CA VAL A 2 -6.88 -0.41 -9.82
C VAL A 2 -5.87 -1.29 -10.59
N ASP A 3 -6.34 -2.38 -11.20
CA ASP A 3 -5.48 -3.31 -11.94
C ASP A 3 -4.85 -2.70 -13.21
N ALA A 4 -5.53 -1.75 -13.85
CA ALA A 4 -4.97 -1.03 -15.00
C ALA A 4 -3.79 -0.15 -14.56
N TRP A 5 -3.96 0.63 -13.49
CA TRP A 5 -2.88 1.46 -12.94
C TRP A 5 -1.75 0.62 -12.36
N LEU A 6 -2.06 -0.53 -11.75
CA LEU A 6 -1.03 -1.48 -11.31
C LEU A 6 -0.21 -2.00 -12.50
N SER A 7 -0.85 -2.26 -13.64
CA SER A 7 -0.17 -2.69 -14.86
C SER A 7 0.73 -1.60 -15.43
N VAL A 8 0.26 -0.35 -15.44
CA VAL A 8 1.08 0.82 -15.80
C VAL A 8 2.27 0.94 -14.85
N LEU A 9 2.04 0.84 -13.55
CA LEU A 9 3.08 0.97 -12.53
C LEU A 9 4.17 -0.11 -12.70
N LYS A 10 3.76 -1.37 -12.94
CA LYS A 10 4.65 -2.49 -13.30
C LYS A 10 5.51 -2.18 -14.53
N LEU A 11 4.91 -1.64 -15.58
CA LEU A 11 5.64 -1.29 -16.80
C LEU A 11 6.62 -0.15 -16.53
N THR A 12 6.19 0.90 -15.84
CA THR A 12 7.07 2.04 -15.52
C THR A 12 8.24 1.65 -14.63
N ALA A 13 8.03 0.76 -13.66
CA ALA A 13 9.11 0.21 -12.83
C ALA A 13 10.09 -0.64 -13.65
N LYS A 14 9.57 -1.44 -14.60
CA LYS A 14 10.39 -2.28 -15.49
C LYS A 14 11.24 -1.45 -16.47
N PHE A 15 10.69 -0.38 -17.00
CA PHE A 15 11.37 0.49 -17.98
C PHE A 15 12.09 1.69 -17.35
N GLN A 16 12.06 1.83 -16.02
CA GLN A 16 12.68 2.93 -15.27
C GLN A 16 12.25 4.31 -15.76
N ILE A 17 10.95 4.48 -16.02
CA ILE A 17 10.36 5.74 -16.44
C ILE A 17 9.82 6.46 -15.20
N ASP A 18 10.70 7.19 -14.50
CA ASP A 18 10.40 7.79 -13.19
C ASP A 18 9.21 8.76 -13.20
N GLU A 19 9.06 9.58 -14.24
CA GLU A 19 7.96 10.55 -14.35
C GLU A 19 6.59 9.86 -14.39
N VAL A 20 6.47 8.81 -15.21
CA VAL A 20 5.21 8.07 -15.35
C VAL A 20 4.98 7.19 -14.11
N HIS A 21 6.05 6.71 -13.46
CA HIS A 21 5.97 5.97 -12.20
C HIS A 21 5.35 6.81 -11.08
N SER A 22 5.81 8.05 -10.90
CA SER A 22 5.26 9.00 -9.91
C SER A 22 3.80 9.36 -10.21
N ASN A 23 3.47 9.60 -11.48
CA ASN A 23 2.10 9.89 -11.90
C ASN A 23 1.16 8.71 -11.68
N ALA A 24 1.60 7.49 -12.00
CA ALA A 24 0.82 6.28 -11.77
C ALA A 24 0.60 6.03 -10.27
N ALA A 25 1.61 6.28 -9.43
CA ALA A 25 1.48 6.19 -7.98
C ALA A 25 0.45 7.20 -7.43
N SER A 26 0.49 8.44 -7.92
CA SER A 26 -0.48 9.48 -7.54
C SER A 26 -1.90 9.13 -7.97
N ALA A 27 -2.09 8.66 -9.21
CA ALA A 27 -3.39 8.19 -9.69
C ALA A 27 -3.92 7.03 -8.83
N LEU A 28 -3.05 6.05 -8.52
CA LEU A 28 -3.41 4.89 -7.71
C LEU A 28 -3.72 5.29 -6.24
N HIS A 29 -3.09 6.34 -5.72
CA HIS A 29 -3.37 6.87 -4.39
C HIS A 29 -4.79 7.42 -4.25
N THR A 30 -5.35 8.02 -5.30
CA THR A 30 -6.70 8.59 -5.29
C THR A 30 -7.83 7.55 -5.35
N LEU A 31 -7.48 6.30 -5.68
CA LEU A 31 -8.47 5.23 -5.80
C LEU A 31 -8.83 4.64 -4.43
N PRO A 32 -10.10 4.21 -4.24
CA PRO A 32 -10.52 3.48 -3.06
C PRO A 32 -9.92 2.06 -3.11
N ILE A 33 -8.79 1.87 -2.43
CA ILE A 33 -8.07 0.60 -2.31
C ILE A 33 -8.08 0.20 -0.83
N ASP A 34 -8.30 -1.08 -0.57
CA ASP A 34 -8.15 -1.63 0.78
C ASP A 34 -6.76 -1.25 1.37
N PRO A 35 -6.69 -0.73 2.61
CA PRO A 35 -5.45 -0.25 3.20
C PRO A 35 -4.31 -1.28 3.20
N ILE A 36 -4.62 -2.57 3.37
CA ILE A 36 -3.63 -3.65 3.39
C ILE A 36 -3.07 -3.86 1.99
N ARG A 37 -3.96 -3.94 1.00
CA ARG A 37 -3.55 -4.03 -0.42
C ARG A 37 -2.75 -2.79 -0.84
N LYS A 38 -3.13 -1.60 -0.35
CA LYS A 38 -2.42 -0.35 -0.62
C LYS A 38 -1.00 -0.39 -0.06
N ILE A 39 -0.83 -0.76 1.21
CA ILE A 39 0.50 -0.88 1.83
C ILE A 39 1.38 -1.89 1.09
N ALA A 40 0.85 -3.07 0.75
CA ALA A 40 1.58 -4.09 0.00
C ALA A 40 2.10 -3.59 -1.36
N ILE A 41 1.26 -2.87 -2.12
CA ILE A 41 1.66 -2.28 -3.40
C ILE A 41 2.77 -1.24 -3.20
N TRP A 42 2.64 -0.34 -2.22
CA TRP A 42 3.66 0.69 -2.00
C TRP A 42 5.01 0.10 -1.60
N GLU A 43 5.03 -0.98 -0.80
CA GLU A 43 6.28 -1.67 -0.48
C GLU A 43 6.87 -2.41 -1.68
N GLU A 44 6.04 -3.12 -2.46
CA GLU A 44 6.48 -3.87 -3.65
C GLU A 44 7.19 -2.97 -4.67
N TYR A 45 6.65 -1.78 -4.89
CA TYR A 45 7.18 -0.81 -5.86
C TYR A 45 8.04 0.30 -5.25
N ARG A 46 8.38 0.20 -3.96
CA ARG A 46 9.19 1.19 -3.22
C ARG A 46 8.72 2.64 -3.42
N LEU A 47 7.40 2.83 -3.35
CA LEU A 47 6.77 4.14 -3.44
C LEU A 47 6.96 4.94 -2.15
N ASP A 48 6.64 6.22 -2.20
CA ASP A 48 6.77 7.12 -1.05
C ASP A 48 5.91 6.64 0.14
N PRO A 49 6.53 6.23 1.27
CA PRO A 49 5.82 5.70 2.42
C PRO A 49 5.01 6.76 3.17
N THR A 50 5.28 8.06 2.98
CA THR A 50 4.51 9.13 3.62
C THR A 50 3.03 9.11 3.19
N LEU A 51 2.76 8.64 1.97
CA LEU A 51 1.42 8.49 1.43
C LEU A 51 0.64 7.31 2.04
N LEU A 52 1.28 6.46 2.85
CA LEU A 52 0.62 5.34 3.53
C LEU A 52 0.08 5.71 4.91
N ILE A 53 0.41 6.89 5.45
CA ILE A 53 -0.04 7.33 6.77
C ILE A 53 -1.57 7.16 6.94
N PRO A 54 -2.43 7.61 5.99
CA PRO A 54 -3.87 7.42 6.11
C PRO A 54 -4.29 5.94 6.14
N SER A 55 -3.56 5.07 5.44
CA SER A 55 -3.83 3.63 5.42
C SER A 55 -3.47 2.97 6.74
N TYR A 56 -2.37 3.35 7.38
CA TYR A 56 -2.03 2.86 8.72
C TYR A 56 -3.03 3.35 9.77
N ILE A 57 -3.46 4.63 9.71
CA ILE A 57 -4.50 5.17 10.60
C ILE A 57 -5.79 4.37 10.47
N ALA A 58 -6.26 4.16 9.23
CA ALA A 58 -7.47 3.38 8.99
C ALA A 58 -7.37 1.93 9.52
N LEU A 59 -6.17 1.33 9.52
CA LEU A 59 -5.96 0.01 10.10
C LEU A 59 -5.92 0.01 11.63
N CYS A 60 -5.39 1.07 12.26
CA CYS A 60 -5.42 1.22 13.73
C CYS A 60 -6.85 1.43 14.25
N GLU A 61 -7.68 2.18 13.51
CA GLU A 61 -9.07 2.48 13.88
C GLU A 61 -10.03 1.29 13.70
N ARG A 62 -9.62 0.25 12.97
CA ARG A 62 -10.45 -0.95 12.77
C ARG A 62 -10.68 -1.66 14.10
N ILE A 63 -11.96 -1.84 14.45
CA ILE A 63 -12.36 -2.60 15.64
C ILE A 63 -11.94 -4.07 15.52
N GLU A 64 -12.14 -4.67 14.34
CA GLU A 64 -11.79 -6.07 14.09
C GLU A 64 -10.27 -6.30 14.06
N PRO A 65 -9.78 -7.40 14.64
CA PRO A 65 -8.39 -7.79 14.50
C PRO A 65 -8.08 -8.18 13.06
N LEU A 66 -6.82 -8.01 12.65
CA LEU A 66 -6.35 -8.50 11.36
C LEU A 66 -6.35 -10.02 11.36
N THR A 67 -6.89 -10.61 10.29
CA THR A 67 -6.85 -12.06 10.08
C THR A 67 -5.45 -12.50 9.63
N LEU A 68 -5.12 -13.79 9.78
CA LEU A 68 -3.86 -14.34 9.29
C LEU A 68 -3.54 -14.00 7.82
N PRO A 69 -4.45 -14.15 6.84
CA PRO A 69 -4.14 -13.80 5.45
C PRO A 69 -3.89 -12.29 5.25
N MET A 70 -4.58 -11.45 6.00
CA MET A 70 -4.35 -10.00 6.01
C MET A 70 -2.95 -9.66 6.53
N THR A 71 -2.54 -10.30 7.62
CA THR A 71 -1.20 -10.15 8.21
C THR A 71 -0.10 -10.63 7.26
N MET A 72 -0.33 -11.75 6.55
CA MET A 72 0.62 -12.25 5.54
C MET A 72 0.78 -11.26 4.38
N ALA A 73 -0.30 -10.63 3.92
CA ALA A 73 -0.26 -9.64 2.85
C ALA A 73 0.40 -8.31 3.28
N LEU A 74 0.20 -7.89 4.53
CA LEU A 74 0.81 -6.68 5.09
C LEU A 74 2.33 -6.86 5.32
N GLY A 75 2.75 -8.10 5.55
CA GLY A 75 4.10 -8.46 5.95
C GLY A 75 4.32 -8.32 7.47
N LEU A 76 5.09 -9.24 8.03
CA LEU A 76 5.31 -9.34 9.48
C LEU A 76 5.85 -8.04 10.10
N LYS A 77 6.76 -7.36 9.40
CA LYS A 77 7.37 -6.09 9.84
C LYS A 77 6.34 -4.97 10.03
N ASN A 78 5.38 -4.84 9.11
CA ASN A 78 4.37 -3.80 9.19
C ASN A 78 3.28 -4.16 10.19
N PHE A 79 2.97 -5.45 10.30
CA PHE A 79 2.05 -5.94 11.32
C PHE A 79 2.56 -5.66 12.74
N THR A 80 3.82 -5.95 13.05
CA THR A 80 4.36 -5.70 14.40
C THR A 80 4.36 -4.21 14.74
N LYS A 81 4.68 -3.32 13.78
CA LYS A 81 4.57 -1.87 13.95
C LYS A 81 3.12 -1.42 14.20
N LEU A 82 2.18 -1.95 13.43
CA LEU A 82 0.77 -1.63 13.58
C LEU A 82 0.22 -2.12 14.93
N ALA A 83 0.57 -3.34 15.32
CA ALA A 83 0.19 -3.91 16.61
C ALA A 83 0.72 -3.07 17.77
N ALA A 84 2.00 -2.68 17.72
CA ALA A 84 2.61 -1.82 18.73
C ALA A 84 2.02 -0.39 18.77
N ALA A 85 1.40 0.08 17.69
CA ALA A 85 0.76 1.40 17.63
C ALA A 85 -0.71 1.37 18.10
N ARG A 86 -1.31 0.19 18.24
CA ARG A 86 -2.70 0.00 18.67
C ARG A 86 -2.82 -0.30 20.18
N ASP A 87 -1.74 -0.78 20.77
CA ASP A 87 -1.57 -1.01 22.22
C ASP A 87 -1.33 0.33 22.95
#